data_AF-A0A1G7N7R7-F1
#
_entry.id   AF-A0A1G7N7R7-F1
#
_cell.length_a   1.000
_cell.length_b   1.000
_cell.length_c   1.000
_cell.angle_alpha   90.00
_cell.angle_beta   90.00
_cell.angle_gamma   90.00
#
_symmetry.space_group_name_H-M   'P 1'
#
loop_
_entity.id
_entity.type
_entity.pdbx_description
1 polymer ?
#
loop_
_entity_poly.entity_id
_entity_poly.type
_entity_poly.pdbx_seq_one_letter_code
_entity_poly.pdbx_strand_id
1 'polypeptide(L)'
;MKHIAELIHGQKGLCKLTGLPLDLPPVSDRDMMASPDRIDSGLGYEIGNIQIVCWFANRWKGDDSDTNFRRLLSRLGIEPPASD
;
A
#
# COMPACT_ATOMS: atom_id res chain seq x y z
N MET A 1 13.51 9.56 -5.20
CA MET A 1 13.54 8.13 -5.58
C MET A 1 14.02 7.19 -4.48
N LYS A 2 15.02 7.56 -3.64
CA LYS A 2 15.54 6.67 -2.57
C LYS A 2 14.46 6.22 -1.56
N HIS A 3 13.62 7.14 -1.10
CA HIS A 3 12.58 6.84 -0.10
C HIS A 3 11.57 5.76 -0.53
N ILE A 4 11.09 5.77 -1.77
CA ILE A 4 10.13 4.77 -2.26
C ILE A 4 10.78 3.38 -2.36
N ALA A 5 12.02 3.31 -2.85
CA ALA A 5 12.75 2.04 -2.92
C ALA A 5 13.04 1.47 -1.53
N GLU A 6 13.41 2.33 -0.57
CA GLU A 6 13.58 1.95 0.85
C GLU A 6 12.29 1.41 1.45
N LEU A 7 11.15 2.04 1.17
CA LEU A 7 9.84 1.55 1.60
C LEU A 7 9.51 0.18 0.98
N ILE A 8 9.69 0.02 -0.33
CA ILE A 8 9.47 -1.28 -1.01
C ILE A 8 10.33 -2.37 -0.38
N HIS A 9 11.61 -2.07 -0.12
CA HIS A 9 12.54 -3.00 0.50
C HIS A 9 12.13 -3.35 1.95
N GLY A 10 11.82 -2.34 2.78
CA GLY A 10 11.36 -2.53 4.15
C GLY A 10 10.02 -3.28 4.23
N GLN A 11 9.16 -3.11 3.23
CA GLN A 11 7.91 -3.85 3.06
C GLN A 11 8.10 -5.25 2.43
N LYS A 12 9.34 -5.66 2.14
CA LYS A 12 9.67 -6.95 1.53
C LYS A 12 8.96 -7.19 0.18
N GLY A 13 8.70 -6.12 -0.57
CA GLY A 13 7.99 -6.18 -1.84
C GLY A 13 6.49 -6.49 -1.72
N LEU A 14 5.90 -6.34 -0.53
CA LEU A 14 4.48 -6.60 -0.28
C LEU A 14 3.68 -5.30 -0.17
N CYS A 15 2.43 -5.35 -0.63
CA CYS A 15 1.43 -4.32 -0.44
C CYS A 15 1.14 -4.14 1.04
N LYS A 16 1.33 -2.92 1.55
CA LYS A 16 1.16 -2.63 2.99
C LYS A 16 -0.28 -2.79 3.48
N LEU A 17 -1.28 -2.71 2.59
CA LEU A 17 -2.69 -2.89 2.93
C LEU A 17 -3.15 -4.35 2.89
N THR A 18 -2.73 -5.10 1.87
CA THR A 18 -3.30 -6.43 1.57
C THR A 18 -2.34 -7.60 1.80
N GLY A 19 -1.03 -7.34 1.93
CA GLY A 19 -0.01 -8.38 2.01
C GLY A 19 0.30 -9.08 0.68
N LEU A 20 -0.39 -8.72 -0.41
CA LEU A 20 -0.11 -9.27 -1.74
C LEU A 20 1.24 -8.77 -2.29
N PRO A 21 1.92 -9.53 -3.15
CA PRO A 21 3.12 -9.07 -3.84
C PRO A 21 2.86 -7.84 -4.70
N LEU A 22 3.80 -6.91 -4.71
CA LEU A 22 3.81 -5.77 -5.64
C LEU A 22 4.34 -6.21 -7.00
N ASP A 23 3.69 -5.76 -8.08
CA ASP A 23 4.28 -5.83 -9.42
C ASP A 23 5.19 -4.62 -9.65
N LEU A 24 6.49 -4.87 -9.87
CA LEU A 24 7.52 -3.86 -10.03
C LEU A 24 7.96 -3.80 -11.51
N PRO A 25 8.45 -2.65 -12.00
CA PRO A 25 8.87 -2.53 -13.39
C PRO A 25 9.88 -3.61 -13.82
N PRO A 26 9.68 -4.23 -15.00
CA PRO A 26 8.58 -4.00 -15.95
C PRO A 26 7.25 -4.61 -15.47
N VAL A 27 6.19 -3.79 -15.46
CA VAL A 27 4.85 -4.17 -14.96
C VAL A 27 4.16 -5.13 -15.93
N SER A 28 3.66 -6.24 -15.39
CA SER A 28 2.89 -7.27 -16.09
C SER A 28 1.38 -7.16 -15.87
N ASP A 29 0.98 -6.70 -14.69
CA ASP A 29 -0.40 -6.47 -14.28
C ASP A 29 -0.54 -5.07 -13.66
N ARG A 30 -1.31 -4.23 -14.35
CA ARG A 30 -1.52 -2.83 -13.97
C ARG A 30 -2.21 -2.68 -12.62
N ASP A 31 -3.10 -3.60 -12.24
CA ASP A 31 -3.78 -3.52 -10.94
C ASP A 31 -2.85 -3.90 -9.78
N MET A 32 -1.83 -4.73 -10.04
CA MET A 32 -0.84 -5.16 -9.06
C MET A 32 0.38 -4.22 -8.95
N MET A 33 0.50 -3.27 -9.87
CA MET A 33 1.59 -2.29 -9.91
C MET A 33 1.77 -1.57 -8.57
N ALA A 34 3.02 -1.40 -8.12
CA ALA A 34 3.34 -0.61 -6.94
C ALA A 34 2.85 0.85 -7.07
N SER A 35 2.17 1.33 -6.03
CA SER A 35 1.60 2.68 -5.96
C SER A 35 1.89 3.31 -4.60
N PRO A 36 2.32 4.59 -4.55
CA PRO A 36 2.40 5.33 -3.30
C PRO A 36 0.99 5.68 -2.81
N ASP A 37 0.65 5.22 -1.61
CA ASP A 37 -0.58 5.57 -0.88
C ASP A 37 -0.25 6.43 0.34
N ARG A 38 -1.18 7.32 0.69
CA ARG A 38 -1.09 8.16 1.87
C ARG A 38 -1.72 7.43 3.06
N ILE A 39 -0.96 7.25 4.14
CA ILE A 39 -1.45 6.63 5.37
C ILE A 39 -2.59 7.49 5.95
N ASP A 40 -2.35 8.79 6.06
CA ASP A 40 -3.36 9.81 6.30
C ASP A 40 -3.65 10.58 5.00
N SER A 41 -4.84 10.37 4.46
CA SER A 41 -5.33 11.03 3.24
C SER A 41 -5.55 12.54 3.41
N GLY A 42 -5.62 13.04 4.65
CA GLY A 42 -5.69 14.48 4.97
C GLY A 42 -4.35 15.21 4.85
N LEU A 43 -3.24 14.47 4.82
CA LEU A 43 -1.88 15.00 4.67
C LEU A 43 -1.36 14.85 3.22
N GLY A 44 -0.21 15.48 2.93
CA GLY A 44 0.48 15.36 1.65
C GLY A 44 1.31 14.07 1.52
N TYR A 45 2.02 13.95 0.39
CA TYR A 45 3.06 12.92 0.20
C TYR A 45 4.34 13.33 0.93
N GLU A 46 4.36 13.10 2.23
CA GLU A 46 5.46 13.46 3.12
C GLU A 46 6.17 12.22 3.66
N ILE A 47 7.44 12.36 4.05
CA ILE A 47 8.19 11.27 4.68
C ILE A 47 7.46 10.85 5.96
N GLY A 48 7.19 9.55 6.10
CA GLY A 48 6.42 9.00 7.22
C GLY A 48 4.91 8.92 6.99
N ASN A 49 4.38 9.58 5.95
CA ASN A 49 2.96 9.46 5.56
C ASN A 49 2.76 8.61 4.29
N ILE A 50 3.81 7.99 3.75
CA ILE A 50 3.74 7.19 2.53
C ILE A 50 3.90 5.72 2.88
N GLN A 51 3.02 4.89 2.32
CA GLN A 51 3.16 3.44 2.25
C GLN A 51 3.05 2.98 0.79
N ILE A 52 3.64 1.83 0.45
CA ILE A 52 3.53 1.28 -0.91
C ILE A 52 2.49 0.15 -0.94
N VAL A 53 1.57 0.25 -1.89
CA VAL A 53 0.44 -0.68 -2.01
C VAL A 53 0.26 -1.09 -3.48
N CYS A 54 -0.51 -2.15 -3.74
CA CYS A 54 -0.98 -2.43 -5.09
C CYS A 54 -1.89 -1.30 -5.59
N TRP A 55 -1.82 -0.96 -6.87
CA TRP A 55 -2.62 0.09 -7.48
C TRP A 55 -4.12 -0.09 -7.25
N PHE A 56 -4.65 -1.32 -7.36
CA PHE A 56 -6.06 -1.58 -7.09
C PHE A 56 -6.45 -1.22 -5.65
N ALA A 57 -5.58 -1.52 -4.66
CA ALA A 57 -5.86 -1.28 -3.25
C ALA A 57 -5.87 0.22 -2.95
N ASN A 58 -4.94 0.99 -3.52
CA ASN A 58 -4.95 2.46 -3.44
C ASN A 58 -6.25 3.03 -4.02
N ARG A 59 -6.63 2.58 -5.22
CA ARG A 59 -7.86 3.01 -5.90
C ARG A 59 -9.13 2.68 -5.11
N TRP A 60 -9.16 1.56 -4.41
CA TRP A 60 -10.31 1.15 -3.59
C TRP A 60 -10.37 1.90 -2.27
N LYS A 61 -9.23 2.16 -1.63
CA LYS A 61 -9.15 3.01 -0.43
C LYS A 61 -9.59 4.44 -0.74
N GLY A 62 -9.11 5.00 -1.85
CA GLY A 62 -9.35 6.40 -2.20
C GLY A 62 -8.91 7.33 -1.07
N ASP A 63 -9.81 8.24 -0.67
CA ASP A 63 -9.57 9.15 0.48
C ASP A 63 -10.12 8.61 1.81
N ASP A 64 -10.63 7.36 1.85
CA ASP A 64 -11.02 6.74 3.12
C ASP A 64 -9.79 6.54 4.02
N SER A 65 -10.03 6.41 5.32
CA SER A 65 -8.99 6.20 6.31
C SER A 65 -8.37 4.81 6.18
N ASP A 66 -7.06 4.73 6.36
CA ASP A 66 -6.31 3.47 6.38
C ASP A 66 -6.89 2.48 7.40
N THR A 67 -7.31 2.97 8.58
CA THR A 67 -7.97 2.18 9.62
C THR A 67 -9.29 1.57 9.15
N ASN A 68 -10.18 2.35 8.53
CA ASN A 68 -11.46 1.83 8.06
C ASN A 68 -11.27 0.83 6.92
N PHE A 69 -10.34 1.10 6.00
CA PHE A 69 -10.07 0.19 4.89
C PHE A 69 -9.52 -1.15 5.38
N ARG A 70 -8.54 -1.16 6.31
CA ARG A 70 -8.05 -2.40 6.94
C ARG A 70 -9.14 -3.16 7.68
N ARG A 71 -10.04 -2.46 8.37
CA ARG A 71 -11.22 -3.06 9.03
C ARG A 71 -12.13 -3.77 8.02
N LEU A 72 -12.27 -3.23 6.79
CA LEU A 72 -13.06 -3.88 5.73
C LEU A 72 -12.33 -5.09 5.14
N LEU A 73 -11.01 -5.00 4.94
CA LEU A 73 -10.19 -6.12 4.47
C LEU A 73 -10.24 -7.32 5.44
N SER A 74 -10.21 -7.08 6.75
CA SER A 74 -10.32 -8.16 7.73
C SER A 74 -11.68 -8.88 7.71
N ARG A 75 -12.77 -8.20 7.29
CA ARG A 75 -14.05 -8.87 7.04
C ARG A 75 -13.99 -9.86 5.88
N LEU A 76 -13.03 -9.72 4.98
CA LEU A 76 -12.77 -10.63 3.87
C LEU A 76 -11.70 -11.69 4.21
N GLY A 77 -11.22 -11.73 5.46
CA GLY A 77 -10.15 -12.63 5.88
C GLY A 77 -8.76 -12.23 5.37
N ILE A 78 -8.59 -10.98 4.92
CA ILE A 78 -7.30 -10.42 4.53
C ILE A 78 -6.70 -9.75 5.76
N GLU A 79 -5.63 -10.33 6.29
CA GLU A 79 -4.86 -9.72 7.35
C GLU A 79 -3.70 -8.91 6.75
N PRO A 80 -3.53 -7.63 7.12
CA PRO A 80 -2.41 -6.85 6.66
C PRO A 80 -1.07 -7.46 7.16
N PRO A 81 0.04 -7.19 6.45
CA PRO A 81 1.35 -7.61 6.92
C PRO A 81 1.58 -7.11 8.34
N ALA A 82 2.17 -7.96 9.18
CA ALA A 82 2.55 -7.58 10.54
C ALA A 82 3.28 -6.23 10.53
N SER A 83 2.86 -5.34 11.43
CA SER A 83 3.56 -4.09 11.66
C SER A 83 4.79 -4.45 12.47
N ASP A 84 5.99 -4.30 11.89
CA ASP A 84 7.21 -4.19 12.69
C ASP A 84 7.16 -2.89 13.51
#